data_AF-A0A3D5STU1-F1
#
_entry.id   AF-A0A3D5STU1-F1
#
_cell.length_a   1.000
_cell.length_b   1.000
_cell.length_c   1.000
_cell.angle_alpha   90.00
_cell.angle_beta   90.00
_cell.angle_gamma   90.00
#
_symmetry.space_group_name_H-M   'P 1'
#
loop_
_entity.id
_entity.type
_entity.pdbx_description
1 polymer ?
#
loop_
_entity_poly.entity_id
_entity_poly.type
_entity_poly.pdbx_seq_one_letter_code
_entity_poly.pdbx_strand_id
1 'polypeptide(L)'
;ALDFGIMGTLTARDTAFLAQNFLAFFQRDYKRVAQAHIEAGWAPRDTRPDEFEGAIRAVCEPIFDKPLREIEFGRTLLRLFQTSRRFNVEIQPQLVMLQKTLLNIEGLGRQLDPDLDLWKTAKPFLERWMQDRVGLPGLIRNLEAEAPSWAASLPQIPRLLHDALAQPRAQLRGEALAGIAASQRRQNRLLAGVLAVLLALLGLELFRLLPPF
;
A
#
# COMPACT_ATOMS: atom_id res chain seq x y z
N ALA A 1 -19.96 -32.65 3.19
CA ALA A 1 -18.53 -32.67 3.58
C ALA A 1 -18.05 -31.23 3.60
N LEU A 2 -17.53 -30.76 4.75
CA LEU A 2 -16.97 -29.42 4.89
C LEU A 2 -15.50 -29.52 4.48
N ASP A 3 -15.16 -28.95 3.33
CA ASP A 3 -13.82 -29.09 2.74
C ASP A 3 -12.88 -28.07 3.37
N PHE A 4 -12.04 -28.52 4.30
CA PHE A 4 -11.00 -27.71 4.94
C PHE A 4 -9.69 -27.70 4.13
N GLY A 5 -9.65 -28.32 2.94
CA GLY A 5 -8.46 -28.44 2.10
C GLY A 5 -7.92 -27.13 1.53
N ILE A 6 -8.65 -26.02 1.67
CA ILE A 6 -8.31 -24.70 1.13
C ILE A 6 -8.14 -23.67 2.26
N MET A 7 -7.42 -24.04 3.32
CA MET A 7 -7.00 -23.12 4.38
C MET A 7 -5.60 -22.58 4.04
N GLY A 8 -5.54 -21.48 3.29
CA GLY A 8 -4.31 -20.69 3.16
C GLY A 8 -4.08 -19.87 4.44
N THR A 9 -2.82 -19.73 4.86
CA THR A 9 -2.45 -18.80 5.93
C THR A 9 -2.40 -17.38 5.37
N LEU A 10 -3.23 -16.48 5.90
CA LEU A 10 -3.17 -15.05 5.58
C LEU A 10 -2.06 -14.40 6.40
N THR A 11 -1.21 -13.60 5.77
CA THR A 11 -0.27 -12.78 6.55
C THR A 11 -1.02 -11.71 7.35
N ALA A 12 -0.39 -11.13 8.37
CA ALA A 12 -0.99 -10.01 9.11
C ALA A 12 -1.33 -8.83 8.17
N ARG A 13 -0.51 -8.62 7.13
CA ARG A 13 -0.73 -7.61 6.09
C ARG A 13 -1.97 -7.91 5.24
N ASP A 14 -2.14 -9.16 4.80
CA ASP A 14 -3.31 -9.57 4.01
C ASP A 14 -4.60 -9.51 4.83
N THR A 15 -4.51 -9.85 6.11
CA THR A 15 -5.64 -9.76 7.04
C THR A 15 -6.07 -8.30 7.23
N ALA A 16 -5.12 -7.38 7.40
CA ALA A 16 -5.41 -5.95 7.50
C ALA A 16 -6.01 -5.40 6.20
N PHE A 17 -5.48 -5.81 5.05
CA PHE A 17 -6.06 -5.47 3.73
C PHE A 17 -7.51 -5.95 3.62
N LEU A 18 -7.79 -7.22 3.91
CA LEU A 18 -9.14 -7.78 3.85
C LEU A 18 -10.10 -7.03 4.77
N ALA A 19 -9.68 -6.71 6.00
CA ALA A 19 -10.49 -5.96 6.95
C ALA A 19 -10.83 -4.55 6.44
N GLN A 20 -9.84 -3.81 5.93
CA GLN A 20 -10.07 -2.49 5.34
C GLN A 20 -10.99 -2.57 4.11
N ASN A 21 -10.76 -3.57 3.27
CA ASN A 21 -11.54 -3.79 2.06
C ASN A 21 -13.01 -4.09 2.37
N PHE A 22 -13.29 -4.99 3.32
CA PHE A 22 -14.66 -5.27 3.73
C PHE A 22 -15.32 -4.05 4.38
N LEU A 23 -14.64 -3.31 5.25
CA LEU A 23 -15.20 -2.11 5.86
C LEU A 23 -15.60 -1.08 4.82
N ALA A 24 -14.68 -0.78 3.89
CA ALA A 24 -14.93 0.17 2.80
C ALA A 24 -16.11 -0.28 1.93
N PHE A 25 -16.19 -1.58 1.63
CA PHE A 25 -17.29 -2.16 0.87
C PHE A 25 -18.66 -1.98 1.54
N PHE A 26 -18.75 -2.21 2.86
CA PHE A 26 -19.99 -2.03 3.62
C PHE A 26 -20.37 -0.56 3.82
N GLN A 27 -19.38 0.34 3.87
CA GLN A 27 -19.59 1.78 3.95
C GLN A 27 -19.86 2.42 2.58
N ARG A 28 -19.91 1.62 1.50
CA ARG A 28 -20.08 2.08 0.12
C ARG A 28 -18.94 3.01 -0.34
N ASP A 29 -17.78 2.91 0.30
CA ASP A 29 -16.55 3.60 -0.09
C ASP A 29 -15.80 2.77 -1.15
N TYR A 30 -16.38 2.73 -2.34
CA TYR A 30 -15.81 1.99 -3.48
C TYR A 30 -14.45 2.56 -3.92
N LYS A 31 -14.20 3.84 -3.63
CA LYS A 31 -12.90 4.49 -3.89
C LYS A 31 -11.81 3.88 -3.02
N ARG A 32 -12.07 3.74 -1.72
CA ARG A 32 -11.13 3.09 -0.80
C ARG A 32 -10.93 1.62 -1.14
N VAL A 33 -11.97 0.91 -1.58
CA VAL A 33 -11.86 -0.47 -2.10
C VAL A 33 -10.85 -0.52 -3.26
N ALA A 34 -11.00 0.35 -4.27
CA ALA A 34 -10.10 0.37 -5.43
C ALA A 34 -8.66 0.71 -5.02
N GLN A 35 -8.47 1.74 -4.17
CA GLN A 35 -7.15 2.14 -3.68
C GLN A 35 -6.47 1.03 -2.86
N ALA A 36 -7.20 0.38 -1.96
CA ALA A 36 -6.66 -0.70 -1.13
C ALA A 36 -6.12 -1.85 -1.98
N HIS A 37 -6.81 -2.22 -3.07
CA HIS A 37 -6.36 -3.26 -3.98
C HIS A 37 -5.05 -2.90 -4.69
N ILE A 38 -4.87 -1.63 -5.06
CA ILE A 38 -3.63 -1.13 -5.70
C ILE A 38 -2.49 -1.03 -4.66
N GLU A 39 -2.77 -0.48 -3.48
CA GLU A 39 -1.79 -0.33 -2.37
C GLU A 39 -1.26 -1.68 -1.88
N ALA A 40 -2.13 -2.69 -1.83
CA ALA A 40 -1.75 -4.04 -1.41
C ALA A 40 -1.06 -4.84 -2.52
N GLY A 41 -1.00 -4.32 -3.76
CA GLY A 41 -0.39 -5.00 -4.90
C GLY A 41 -1.23 -6.13 -5.52
N TRP A 42 -2.52 -6.21 -5.17
CA TRP A 42 -3.46 -7.18 -5.72
C TRP A 42 -3.99 -6.74 -7.09
N ALA A 43 -4.01 -5.43 -7.35
CA ALA A 43 -4.22 -4.85 -8.66
C ALA A 43 -2.89 -4.27 -9.19
N PRO A 44 -2.64 -4.30 -10.50
CA PRO A 44 -1.48 -3.63 -11.10
C PRO A 44 -1.42 -2.14 -10.78
N ARG A 45 -0.22 -1.58 -10.67
CA ARG A 45 0.00 -0.16 -10.31
C ARG A 45 -0.47 0.83 -11.38
N ASP A 46 -0.61 0.38 -12.62
CA ASP A 46 -1.13 1.12 -13.77
C ASP A 46 -2.67 1.11 -13.84
N THR A 47 -3.35 0.39 -12.95
CA THR A 47 -4.81 0.38 -12.84
C THR A 47 -5.34 1.78 -12.54
N ARG A 48 -6.25 2.29 -13.37
CA ARG A 48 -6.94 3.56 -13.13
C ARG A 48 -7.92 3.44 -11.96
N PRO A 49 -7.71 4.14 -10.82
CA PRO A 49 -8.57 3.98 -9.64
C PRO A 49 -10.04 4.33 -9.91
N ASP A 50 -10.31 5.37 -10.70
CA ASP A 50 -11.67 5.82 -11.00
C ASP A 50 -12.46 4.80 -11.85
N GLU A 51 -11.79 4.15 -12.81
CA GLU A 51 -12.41 3.10 -13.62
C GLU A 51 -12.70 1.86 -12.78
N PHE A 52 -11.77 1.50 -11.90
CA PHE A 52 -11.95 0.35 -11.03
C PHE A 52 -13.06 0.59 -10.00
N GLU A 53 -13.10 1.78 -9.40
CA GLU A 53 -14.21 2.22 -8.54
C GLU A 53 -15.55 2.12 -9.27
N GLY A 54 -15.63 2.69 -10.48
CA GLY A 54 -16.87 2.68 -11.27
C GLY A 54 -17.35 1.26 -11.56
N ALA A 55 -16.42 0.34 -11.84
CA ALA A 55 -16.74 -1.05 -12.10
C ALA A 55 -17.24 -1.80 -10.85
N ILE A 56 -16.64 -1.55 -9.68
CA ILE A 56 -17.11 -2.09 -8.40
C ILE A 56 -18.51 -1.54 -8.08
N ARG A 57 -18.68 -0.21 -8.18
CA ARG A 57 -19.95 0.48 -7.93
C ARG A 57 -21.08 -0.08 -8.79
N ALA A 58 -20.83 -0.27 -10.09
CA ALA A 58 -21.82 -0.79 -11.03
C ALA A 58 -22.34 -2.19 -10.66
N VAL A 59 -21.53 -3.00 -9.99
CA VAL A 59 -21.92 -4.36 -9.55
C VAL A 59 -22.62 -4.33 -8.19
N CYS A 60 -22.16 -3.49 -7.27
CA CYS A 60 -22.59 -3.55 -5.86
C CYS A 60 -23.77 -2.65 -5.52
N GLU A 61 -23.86 -1.48 -6.14
CA GLU A 61 -24.92 -0.50 -5.89
C GLU A 61 -26.35 -1.06 -6.15
N PRO A 62 -26.61 -1.85 -7.22
CA PRO A 62 -27.97 -2.33 -7.51
C PRO A 62 -28.57 -3.29 -6.48
N ILE A 63 -27.75 -3.90 -5.63
CA ILE A 63 -28.18 -4.92 -4.65
C ILE A 63 -28.13 -4.43 -3.20
N PHE A 64 -27.61 -3.22 -2.97
CA PHE A 64 -27.47 -2.65 -1.63
C PHE A 64 -28.85 -2.29 -1.04
N ASP A 65 -29.03 -2.50 0.27
CA ASP A 65 -30.28 -2.26 1.02
C ASP A 65 -31.53 -2.99 0.45
N LYS A 66 -31.33 -4.07 -0.33
CA LYS A 66 -32.43 -4.87 -0.87
C LYS A 66 -32.59 -6.20 -0.13
N PRO A 67 -33.83 -6.67 0.05
CA PRO A 67 -34.09 -7.97 0.65
C PRO A 67 -33.62 -9.11 -0.26
N LEU A 68 -33.29 -10.26 0.34
CA LEU A 68 -32.76 -11.44 -0.35
C LEU A 68 -33.68 -11.96 -1.48
N ARG A 69 -34.99 -11.74 -1.37
CA ARG A 69 -35.96 -12.08 -2.43
C ARG A 69 -35.81 -11.24 -3.71
N GLU A 70 -35.22 -10.04 -3.61
CA GLU A 70 -35.07 -9.07 -4.71
C GLU A 70 -33.68 -9.07 -5.34
N ILE A 71 -32.74 -9.84 -4.77
CA ILE A 71 -31.35 -9.91 -5.24
C ILE A 71 -30.94 -11.32 -5.61
N GLU A 72 -30.11 -11.43 -6.64
CA GLU A 72 -29.42 -12.67 -7.01
C GLU A 72 -27.97 -12.56 -6.52
N PHE A 73 -27.76 -12.82 -5.22
CA PHE A 73 -26.48 -12.59 -4.55
C PHE A 73 -25.34 -13.39 -5.19
N GLY A 74 -25.55 -14.68 -5.44
CA GLY A 74 -24.54 -15.55 -6.06
C GLY A 74 -24.12 -15.09 -7.46
N ARG A 75 -25.08 -14.60 -8.27
CA ARG A 75 -24.79 -14.03 -9.60
C ARG A 75 -24.06 -12.69 -9.50
N THR A 76 -24.40 -11.88 -8.52
CA THR A 76 -23.73 -10.59 -8.31
C THR A 76 -22.29 -10.77 -7.87
N LEU A 77 -22.02 -11.73 -6.97
CA LEU A 77 -20.65 -12.07 -6.57
C LEU A 77 -19.82 -12.59 -7.76
N LEU A 78 -20.44 -13.39 -8.64
CA LEU A 78 -19.78 -13.84 -9.87
C LEU A 78 -19.41 -12.66 -10.78
N ARG A 79 -20.34 -11.71 -10.98
CA ARG A 79 -20.07 -10.48 -11.75
C ARG A 79 -18.94 -9.67 -11.13
N LEU A 80 -18.86 -9.61 -9.81
CA LEU A 80 -17.79 -8.92 -9.11
C LEU A 80 -16.42 -9.56 -9.42
N PHE A 81 -16.30 -10.88 -9.30
CA PHE A 81 -15.06 -11.59 -9.64
C PHE A 81 -14.70 -11.43 -11.12
N GLN A 82 -15.67 -11.55 -12.04
CA GLN A 82 -15.43 -11.36 -13.46
C GLN A 82 -14.96 -9.94 -13.80
N THR A 83 -15.55 -8.94 -13.15
CA THR A 83 -15.19 -7.53 -13.31
C THR A 83 -13.79 -7.28 -12.78
N SER A 84 -13.48 -7.79 -11.59
CA SER A 84 -12.16 -7.68 -10.96
C SER A 84 -11.03 -8.30 -11.82
N ARG A 85 -11.29 -9.43 -12.51
CA ARG A 85 -10.35 -10.00 -13.49
C ARG A 85 -10.04 -9.08 -14.68
N ARG A 86 -10.96 -8.19 -15.09
CA ARG A 86 -10.70 -7.22 -16.17
C ARG A 86 -9.67 -6.16 -15.78
N PHE A 87 -9.50 -5.95 -14.47
CA PHE A 87 -8.47 -5.08 -13.90
C PHE A 87 -7.23 -5.89 -13.47
N ASN A 88 -7.05 -7.10 -14.02
CA ASN A 88 -5.92 -8.00 -13.74
C ASN A 88 -5.71 -8.28 -12.25
N VAL A 89 -6.78 -8.24 -11.45
CA VAL A 89 -6.71 -8.69 -10.06
C VAL A 89 -6.57 -10.21 -10.04
N GLU A 90 -5.57 -10.72 -9.32
CA GLU A 90 -5.37 -12.15 -9.15
C GLU A 90 -6.48 -12.75 -8.28
N ILE A 91 -7.40 -13.49 -8.90
CA ILE A 91 -8.47 -14.21 -8.20
C ILE A 91 -8.13 -15.69 -8.18
N GLN A 92 -8.07 -16.27 -6.99
CA GLN A 92 -7.83 -17.69 -6.83
C GLN A 92 -9.01 -18.50 -7.41
N PRO A 93 -8.76 -19.52 -8.27
CA PRO A 93 -9.81 -20.30 -8.92
C PRO A 93 -10.83 -20.92 -7.97
N GLN A 94 -10.43 -21.24 -6.74
CA GLN A 94 -11.31 -21.79 -5.71
C GLN A 94 -12.44 -20.87 -5.25
N LEU A 95 -12.29 -19.54 -5.35
CA LEU A 95 -13.36 -18.60 -5.04
C LEU A 95 -14.51 -18.70 -6.04
N VAL A 96 -14.21 -19.14 -7.27
CA VAL A 96 -15.21 -19.48 -8.30
C VAL A 96 -15.92 -20.79 -7.95
N MET A 97 -15.26 -21.73 -7.26
CA MET A 97 -15.87 -23.02 -6.89
C MET A 97 -16.87 -22.93 -5.74
N LEU A 98 -16.80 -21.89 -4.90
CA LEU A 98 -17.77 -21.60 -3.83
C LEU A 98 -19.17 -21.24 -4.32
N GLN A 99 -19.36 -21.09 -5.63
CA GLN A 99 -20.63 -20.71 -6.26
C GLN A 99 -21.79 -21.62 -5.85
N LYS A 100 -21.63 -22.95 -5.94
CA LYS A 100 -22.72 -23.89 -5.59
C LYS A 100 -23.13 -23.75 -4.14
N THR A 101 -22.18 -23.52 -3.25
CA THR A 101 -22.44 -23.32 -1.82
C THR A 101 -23.20 -22.02 -1.59
N LEU A 102 -22.77 -20.92 -2.21
CA LEU A 102 -23.44 -19.62 -2.06
C LEU A 102 -24.84 -19.59 -2.67
N LEU A 103 -25.04 -20.21 -3.84
CA LEU A 103 -26.36 -20.37 -4.47
C LEU A 103 -27.29 -21.22 -3.60
N ASN A 104 -26.79 -22.28 -2.98
CA ASN A 104 -27.59 -23.12 -2.08
C ASN A 104 -27.96 -22.37 -0.79
N ILE A 105 -27.01 -21.63 -0.21
CA ILE A 105 -27.26 -20.79 0.97
C ILE A 105 -28.26 -19.67 0.65
N GLU A 106 -28.17 -19.04 -0.53
CA GLU A 106 -29.15 -18.06 -0.99
C GLU A 106 -30.55 -18.66 -1.12
N GLY A 107 -30.66 -19.86 -1.70
CA GLY A 107 -31.92 -20.59 -1.82
C GLY A 107 -32.55 -20.90 -0.45
N LEU A 108 -31.75 -21.37 0.50
CA LEU A 108 -32.20 -21.61 1.88
C LEU A 108 -32.57 -20.32 2.60
N GLY A 109 -31.75 -19.27 2.46
CA GLY A 109 -32.01 -17.96 3.05
C GLY A 109 -33.33 -17.38 2.55
N ARG A 110 -33.62 -17.49 1.25
CA ARG A 110 -34.88 -17.00 0.68
C ARG A 110 -36.11 -17.78 1.16
N GLN A 111 -35.96 -19.07 1.49
CA GLN A 111 -37.04 -19.87 2.08
C GLN A 111 -37.29 -19.54 3.55
N LEU A 112 -36.24 -19.21 4.30
CA LEU A 112 -36.32 -18.95 5.75
C LEU A 112 -36.68 -17.51 6.09
N ASP A 113 -36.04 -16.55 5.43
CA ASP A 113 -36.23 -15.11 5.64
C ASP A 113 -36.06 -14.36 4.30
N PRO A 114 -37.11 -14.25 3.48
CA PRO A 114 -37.05 -13.58 2.18
C PRO A 114 -36.81 -12.08 2.28
N ASP A 115 -37.14 -11.46 3.42
CA ASP A 115 -37.02 -10.03 3.66
C ASP A 115 -35.67 -9.65 4.29
N LEU A 116 -34.78 -10.64 4.48
CA LEU A 116 -33.45 -10.47 5.02
C LEU A 116 -32.59 -9.52 4.16
N ASP A 117 -32.13 -8.44 4.78
CA ASP A 117 -31.05 -7.60 4.25
C ASP A 117 -29.69 -8.19 4.66
N LEU A 118 -28.95 -8.69 3.68
CA LEU A 118 -27.63 -9.31 3.91
C LEU A 118 -26.63 -8.34 4.52
N TRP A 119 -26.63 -7.07 4.12
CA TRP A 119 -25.64 -6.09 4.56
C TRP A 119 -25.91 -5.67 6.00
N LYS A 120 -27.16 -5.29 6.27
CA LYS A 120 -27.57 -4.92 7.63
C LYS A 120 -27.34 -6.04 8.63
N THR A 121 -27.56 -7.28 8.21
CA THR A 121 -27.41 -8.46 9.08
C THR A 121 -25.95 -8.86 9.27
N ALA A 122 -25.13 -8.81 8.22
CA ALA A 122 -23.73 -9.23 8.28
C ALA A 122 -22.81 -8.20 8.97
N LYS A 123 -23.14 -6.90 8.90
CA LYS A 123 -22.36 -5.80 9.47
C LYS A 123 -21.84 -6.06 10.90
N PRO A 124 -22.68 -6.40 11.90
CA PRO A 124 -22.20 -6.61 13.27
C PRO A 124 -21.24 -7.80 13.41
N PHE A 125 -21.35 -8.83 12.56
CA PHE A 125 -20.41 -9.96 12.58
C PHE A 125 -19.05 -9.54 12.05
N LEU A 126 -19.05 -8.75 10.97
CA LEU A 126 -17.82 -8.24 10.38
C LEU A 126 -17.11 -7.26 11.31
N GLU A 127 -17.84 -6.33 11.94
CA GLU A 127 -17.27 -5.37 12.91
C GLU A 127 -16.59 -6.10 14.08
N ARG A 128 -17.22 -7.13 14.64
CA ARG A 128 -16.61 -7.98 15.67
C ARG A 128 -15.36 -8.69 15.15
N TRP A 129 -15.45 -9.32 13.97
CA TRP A 129 -14.30 -9.99 13.35
C TRP A 129 -13.13 -9.04 13.13
N MET A 130 -13.39 -7.79 12.73
CA MET A 130 -12.37 -6.76 12.58
C MET A 130 -11.74 -6.36 13.91
N GLN A 131 -12.55 -6.17 14.97
CA GLN A 131 -12.04 -5.86 16.31
C GLN A 131 -11.12 -6.97 16.84
N ASP A 132 -11.45 -8.22 16.55
CA ASP A 132 -10.64 -9.36 16.98
C ASP A 132 -9.32 -9.48 16.21
N ARG A 133 -9.32 -9.16 14.91
CA ARG A 133 -8.16 -9.36 14.02
C ARG A 133 -7.23 -8.15 13.91
N VAL A 134 -7.79 -6.94 13.95
CA VAL A 134 -7.06 -5.67 13.73
C VAL A 134 -7.08 -4.77 14.97
N GLY A 135 -7.96 -5.01 15.94
CA GLY A 135 -8.05 -4.22 17.17
C GLY A 135 -6.96 -4.55 18.21
N LEU A 136 -6.96 -3.78 19.32
CA LEU A 136 -6.06 -3.99 20.48
C LEU A 136 -5.90 -5.47 20.91
N PRO A 137 -6.97 -6.30 20.96
CA PRO A 137 -6.83 -7.70 21.33
C PRO A 137 -5.98 -8.52 20.34
N GLY A 138 -6.06 -8.21 19.05
CA GLY A 138 -5.21 -8.82 18.03
C GLY A 138 -3.74 -8.41 18.19
N LEU A 139 -3.50 -7.13 18.49
CA LEU A 139 -2.16 -6.62 18.78
C LEU A 139 -1.55 -7.31 20.01
N ILE A 140 -2.30 -7.43 21.12
CA ILE A 140 -1.84 -8.08 22.34
C ILE A 140 -1.51 -9.55 22.10
N ARG A 141 -2.36 -10.29 21.40
CA ARG A 141 -2.10 -11.70 21.04
C ARG A 141 -0.85 -11.87 20.18
N ASN A 142 -0.63 -10.97 19.21
CA ASN A 142 0.58 -11.00 18.39
C ASN A 142 1.83 -10.66 19.22
N LEU A 143 1.74 -9.69 20.12
CA LEU A 143 2.82 -9.35 21.05
C LEU A 143 3.14 -10.51 22.00
N GLU A 144 2.14 -11.21 22.53
CA GLU A 144 2.34 -12.41 23.36
C GLU A 144 3.01 -13.54 22.57
N ALA A 145 2.63 -13.74 21.31
CA ALA A 145 3.22 -14.75 20.45
C ALA A 145 4.69 -14.44 20.09
N GLU A 146 5.04 -13.16 19.91
CA GLU A 146 6.39 -12.71 19.60
C GLU A 146 7.26 -12.42 20.83
N ALA A 147 6.66 -12.32 22.02
CA ALA A 147 7.34 -12.03 23.29
C ALA A 147 8.57 -12.92 23.56
N PRO A 148 8.57 -14.24 23.30
CA PRO A 148 9.76 -15.08 23.49
C PRO A 148 10.92 -14.68 22.58
N SER A 149 10.62 -14.29 21.34
CA SER A 149 11.63 -13.84 20.36
C SER A 149 12.21 -12.47 20.75
N TRP A 150 11.35 -11.58 21.28
CA TRP A 150 11.77 -10.29 21.80
C TRP A 150 12.60 -10.44 23.06
N ALA A 151 12.25 -11.36 23.97
CA ALA A 151 13.03 -11.67 25.17
C ALA A 151 14.44 -12.18 24.83
N ALA A 152 14.56 -13.00 23.78
CA ALA A 152 15.85 -13.46 23.27
C ALA A 152 16.68 -12.32 22.62
N SER A 153 16.00 -11.30 22.07
CA SER A 153 16.62 -10.18 21.37
C SER A 153 16.83 -8.92 22.25
N LEU A 154 16.24 -8.87 23.43
CA LEU A 154 16.38 -7.77 24.39
C LEU A 154 17.83 -7.52 24.83
N PRO A 155 18.67 -8.56 25.07
CA PRO A 155 20.05 -8.37 25.50
C PRO A 155 20.95 -7.67 24.47
N GLN A 156 20.58 -7.68 23.18
CA GLN A 156 21.36 -7.09 22.09
C GLN A 156 20.97 -5.64 21.77
N ILE A 157 19.84 -5.15 22.33
CA ILE A 157 19.39 -3.75 22.16
C ILE A 157 20.42 -2.73 22.65
N PRO A 158 21.04 -2.84 23.84
CA PRO A 158 22.02 -1.86 24.31
C PRO A 158 23.22 -1.72 23.37
N ARG A 159 23.63 -2.82 22.73
CA ARG A 159 24.74 -2.87 21.79
C ARG A 159 24.40 -2.17 20.48
N LEU A 160 23.21 -2.47 19.92
CA LEU A 160 22.71 -1.80 18.72
C LEU A 160 22.44 -0.31 18.94
N LEU A 161 21.96 0.08 20.13
CA LEU A 161 21.77 1.47 20.51
C LEU A 161 23.13 2.19 20.64
N HIS A 162 24.11 1.51 21.25
CA HIS A 162 25.46 2.03 21.35
C HIS A 162 26.08 2.19 19.97
N ASP A 163 25.99 1.22 19.06
CA ASP A 163 26.56 1.30 17.72
C ASP A 163 25.86 2.36 16.85
N ALA A 164 24.54 2.52 16.98
CA ALA A 164 23.78 3.56 16.28
C ALA A 164 24.08 4.98 16.81
N LEU A 165 24.35 5.12 18.10
CA LEU A 165 24.71 6.40 18.73
C LEU A 165 26.22 6.69 18.65
N ALA A 166 27.05 5.65 18.54
CA ALA A 166 28.50 5.72 18.41
C ALA A 166 28.95 5.86 16.96
N GLN A 167 28.06 5.66 15.97
CA GLN A 167 28.30 6.08 14.59
C GLN A 167 28.63 7.58 14.58
N PRO A 168 29.87 7.98 14.29
CA PRO A 168 30.24 9.36 14.38
C PRO A 168 29.52 10.12 13.26
N ARG A 169 28.60 11.03 13.64
CA ARG A 169 28.14 12.14 12.76
C ARG A 169 29.30 12.92 12.11
N ALA A 170 30.54 12.72 12.57
CA ALA A 170 31.77 13.22 11.98
C ALA A 170 32.08 12.66 10.58
N GLN A 171 31.70 11.42 10.27
CA GLN A 171 32.02 10.79 8.97
C GLN A 171 31.14 11.35 7.83
N LEU A 172 29.85 11.53 8.10
CA LEU A 172 28.90 12.22 7.19
C LEU A 172 29.24 13.71 6.99
N ARG A 173 29.74 14.39 8.04
CA ARG A 173 30.21 15.79 7.93
C ARG A 173 31.53 15.90 7.17
N GLY A 174 32.47 14.98 7.36
CA GLY A 174 33.76 14.98 6.68
C GLY A 174 33.62 14.83 5.16
N GLU A 175 32.79 13.90 4.71
CA GLU A 175 32.51 13.70 3.27
C GLU A 175 31.75 14.87 2.65
N ALA A 176 30.75 15.43 3.36
CA ALA A 176 30.01 16.60 2.90
C ALA A 176 30.90 17.86 2.81
N LEU A 177 31.76 18.10 3.81
CA LEU A 177 32.70 19.22 3.80
C LEU A 177 33.80 19.05 2.74
N ALA A 178 34.29 17.82 2.52
CA ALA A 178 35.25 17.53 1.46
C ALA A 178 34.65 17.74 0.05
N GLY A 179 33.39 17.36 -0.16
CA GLY A 179 32.66 17.61 -1.40
C GLY A 179 32.45 19.11 -1.69
N ILE A 180 32.14 19.90 -0.65
CA ILE A 180 31.97 21.36 -0.77
C ILE A 180 33.32 22.05 -1.05
N ALA A 181 34.38 21.68 -0.33
CA ALA A 181 35.71 22.26 -0.53
C ALA A 181 36.31 21.95 -1.92
N ALA A 182 36.01 20.77 -2.49
CA ALA A 182 36.45 20.39 -3.82
C ALA A 182 35.77 21.21 -4.93
N SER A 183 34.47 21.54 -4.78
CA SER A 183 33.76 22.37 -5.76
C SER A 183 34.28 23.82 -5.78
N GLN A 184 34.63 24.34 -4.59
CA GLN A 184 35.08 25.71 -4.40
C GLN A 184 36.47 25.98 -4.99
N ARG A 185 37.39 24.99 -4.92
CA ARG A 185 38.72 25.09 -5.56
C ARG A 185 38.64 25.15 -7.08
N ARG A 186 37.66 24.49 -7.70
CA ARG A 186 37.47 24.50 -9.16
C ARG A 186 36.95 25.87 -9.63
N GLN A 187 36.01 26.46 -8.90
CA GLN A 187 35.53 27.83 -9.17
C GLN A 187 36.64 28.87 -9.01
N ASN A 188 37.44 28.83 -7.94
CA ASN A 188 38.54 29.78 -7.76
C ASN A 188 39.61 29.68 -8.85
N ARG A 189 39.90 28.46 -9.35
CA ARG A 189 40.82 28.28 -10.48
C ARG A 189 40.27 28.83 -11.80
N LEU A 190 38.97 28.67 -12.05
CA LEU A 190 38.32 29.26 -13.22
C LEU A 190 38.31 30.78 -13.15
N LEU A 191 37.99 31.36 -11.99
CA LEU A 191 38.03 32.80 -11.76
C LEU A 191 39.44 33.36 -11.92
N ALA A 192 40.46 32.70 -11.35
CA ALA A 192 41.86 33.10 -11.54
C ALA A 192 42.31 33.01 -13.01
N GLY A 193 41.86 31.98 -13.73
CA GLY A 193 42.11 31.85 -15.17
C GLY A 193 41.48 32.99 -15.98
N VAL A 194 40.21 33.31 -15.72
CA VAL A 194 39.51 34.44 -16.37
C VAL A 194 40.21 35.76 -16.06
N LEU A 195 40.60 35.99 -14.80
CA LEU A 195 41.31 37.21 -14.40
C LEU A 195 42.67 37.34 -15.11
N ALA A 196 43.43 36.23 -15.22
CA ALA A 196 44.70 36.21 -15.92
C ALA A 196 44.53 36.49 -17.42
N VAL A 197 43.49 35.93 -18.06
CA VAL A 197 43.17 36.21 -19.48
C VAL A 197 42.78 37.67 -19.68
N LEU A 198 41.94 38.23 -18.79
CA LEU A 198 41.56 39.63 -18.85
C LEU A 198 42.77 40.56 -18.70
N LEU A 199 43.67 40.27 -17.76
CA LEU A 199 44.91 41.04 -17.57
C LEU A 199 45.84 40.94 -18.78
N ALA A 200 45.94 39.76 -19.41
CA ALA A 200 46.73 39.57 -20.61
C ALA A 200 46.16 40.35 -21.82
N LEU A 201 44.84 40.36 -21.98
CA LEU A 201 44.16 41.14 -23.02
C LEU A 201 44.33 42.65 -22.80
N LEU A 202 44.22 43.11 -21.55
CA LEU A 202 44.43 44.51 -21.19
C LEU A 202 45.88 44.95 -21.44
N GLY A 203 46.85 44.08 -21.12
CA GLY A 203 48.26 44.32 -21.43
C GLY A 203 48.54 44.36 -22.94
N LEU A 204 47.87 43.50 -23.73
CA LEU A 204 48.01 43.47 -25.18
C LEU A 204 47.45 44.75 -25.83
N GLU A 205 46.28 45.22 -25.37
CA GLU A 205 45.69 46.48 -25.85
C GLU A 205 46.55 47.69 -25.46
N LEU A 206 47.08 47.72 -24.24
CA LEU A 206 48.00 48.78 -23.82
C LEU A 206 49.28 48.79 -24.66
N PHE A 207 49.82 47.62 -25.00
CA PHE A 207 50.99 47.50 -25.88
C PHE A 207 50.70 47.98 -27.30
N ARG A 208 49.50 47.74 -27.84
CA ARG A 208 49.08 48.26 -29.15
C ARG A 208 48.90 49.78 -29.17
N LEU A 209 48.56 50.38 -28.03
CA LEU A 209 48.36 51.82 -27.87
C LEU A 209 49.66 52.61 -27.67
N LEU A 210 50.80 51.95 -27.38
CA LEU A 210 52.10 52.61 -27.39
C LEU A 210 52.61 52.76 -28.84
N PRO A 211 52.85 53.98 -29.33
CA PRO A 211 53.42 54.17 -30.67
C PRO A 211 54.86 53.63 -30.72
N PRO A 212 55.28 53.03 -31.85
CA PRO A 212 56.68 52.68 -32.04
C PRO A 212 57.51 53.96 -32.11
N PHE A 213 58.50 54.07 -31.22
CA PHE A 213 59.56 55.07 -31.31
C PHE A 213 60.52 54.75 -32.45
#